data_AF-A0A2N0LL83-F1
#
_entry.id   AF-A0A2N0LL83-F1
#
_cell.length_a   1.000
_cell.length_b   1.000
_cell.length_c   1.000
_cell.angle_alpha   90.00
_cell.angle_beta   90.00
_cell.angle_gamma   90.00
#
_symmetry.space_group_name_H-M   'P 1'
#
loop_
_entity.id
_entity.type
_entity.pdbx_description
1 polymer ?
#
loop_
_entity_poly.entity_id
_entity_poly.type
_entity_poly.pdbx_seq_one_letter_code
_entity_poly.pdbx_strand_id
1 'polypeptide(L)'
;MVIEGSVANGVEVRLDPGVSVEQIKVGTFITIQGTGNRFFGVVTDVGLGSTDPRLKYTPLPVDDSFVLQALQGTIAFGTVSILPQLTMPDVLGDDLRPAAAKSIPSHFSRSFIASQQDVEMVFGGEADGNFWIGSPLDMETKLCLDLGELVKRSMGVFGKSGTGKTFLTRLLLAGILQSGQSSSLIFDMHSEYGWQGQDTDKGVTVKGLKQLFGAKVSTFTLDEEHSRRRGLSTDETVQLGFNHIEPQDIELLRESLNLSEVAASAAYNLREKYGEESWLEEFLAAGRGGSLLELAEELQVNAGALRALYNRMGRFTRHGFMVEHSRVDTASRIIEHLERGQHVVLEFGRYGDDEAAYILVSNLLTRRIHRKYVEAKESAVGGAGKEPRPLVIVIEEAHKFLSPSVASQTIFGIIARELRKYNVTLMVIDQRPSGIDSEVLSQVGTRFSCLLDNERDIDAVLSGTPGSRALRSVLSRLESKQQALVFGHALPLPVVVRIREYGPKFYETIQGGGDSEEEKKRKVEELFGG
;
A
#
# COMPACT_ATOMS: atom_id res chain seq x y z
N MET A 1 13.57 36.13 3.76
CA MET A 1 12.96 36.66 5.00
C MET A 1 11.45 36.81 4.84
N VAL A 2 10.67 36.55 5.90
CA VAL A 2 9.21 36.74 5.89
C VAL A 2 8.85 38.21 5.73
N ILE A 3 8.02 38.54 4.74
CA ILE A 3 7.58 39.91 4.44
C ILE A 3 6.12 40.14 4.78
N GLU A 4 5.25 39.15 4.55
CA GLU A 4 3.83 39.19 4.89
C GLU A 4 3.31 37.78 5.12
N GLY A 5 2.07 37.66 5.62
CA GLY A 5 1.40 36.38 5.73
C GLY A 5 0.19 36.38 6.63
N SER A 6 -0.53 35.27 6.58
CA SER A 6 -1.62 34.94 7.47
C SER A 6 -1.65 33.44 7.73
N VAL A 7 -2.32 33.01 8.80
CA VAL A 7 -2.46 31.57 9.10
C VAL A 7 -3.19 30.83 7.97
N ALA A 8 -4.15 31.48 7.31
CA ALA A 8 -4.97 30.85 6.26
C ALA A 8 -4.25 30.75 4.91
N ASN A 9 -3.49 31.78 4.53
CA ASN A 9 -2.87 31.87 3.21
C ASN A 9 -1.36 31.53 3.21
N GLY A 10 -0.79 31.24 4.37
CA GLY A 10 0.65 31.06 4.53
C GLY A 10 1.41 32.38 4.66
N VAL A 11 2.72 32.30 4.54
CA VAL A 11 3.67 33.43 4.65
C VAL A 11 4.42 33.60 3.35
N GLU A 12 4.58 34.85 2.94
CA GLU A 12 5.40 35.22 1.79
C GLU A 12 6.81 35.56 2.27
N VAL A 13 7.79 34.97 1.60
CA VAL A 13 9.21 35.11 1.89
C VAL A 13 9.90 35.74 0.69
N ARG A 14 10.57 36.87 0.92
CA ARG A 14 11.48 37.47 -0.05
C ARG A 14 12.81 36.73 -0.04
N LEU A 15 13.29 36.34 -1.22
CA LEU A 15 14.59 35.69 -1.39
C LEU A 15 15.75 36.68 -1.24
N ASP A 16 16.86 36.19 -0.72
CA ASP A 16 18.10 36.97 -0.68
C ASP A 16 18.67 37.13 -2.10
N PRO A 17 19.34 38.25 -2.44
CA PRO A 17 19.78 38.55 -3.80
C PRO A 17 20.70 37.49 -4.45
N GLY A 18 21.39 36.67 -3.64
CA GLY A 18 22.26 35.59 -4.13
C GLY A 18 21.56 34.25 -4.36
N VAL A 19 20.27 34.13 -4.02
CA VAL A 19 19.50 32.88 -4.19
C VAL A 19 18.71 32.94 -5.48
N SER A 20 18.97 31.99 -6.38
CA SER A 20 18.21 31.90 -7.63
C SER A 20 16.80 31.36 -7.37
N VAL A 21 15.81 32.06 -7.91
CA VAL A 21 14.40 31.63 -7.91
C VAL A 21 14.25 30.26 -8.59
N GLU A 22 15.07 29.98 -9.60
CA GLU A 22 15.03 28.73 -10.38
C GLU A 22 15.45 27.49 -9.56
N GLN A 23 16.19 27.69 -8.47
CA GLN A 23 16.64 26.61 -7.60
C GLN A 23 15.58 26.19 -6.58
N ILE A 24 14.56 27.03 -6.35
CA ILE A 24 13.50 26.74 -5.39
C ILE A 24 12.29 26.23 -6.15
N LYS A 25 11.82 25.04 -5.75
CA LYS A 25 10.69 24.38 -6.39
C LYS A 25 9.53 24.22 -5.42
N VAL A 26 8.32 24.20 -5.97
CA VAL A 26 7.10 23.90 -5.21
C VAL A 26 7.22 22.49 -4.62
N GLY A 27 6.90 22.36 -3.33
CA GLY A 27 7.09 21.11 -2.58
C GLY A 27 8.35 21.07 -1.71
N THR A 28 9.31 21.99 -1.91
CA THR A 28 10.52 22.06 -1.07
C THR A 28 10.15 22.35 0.39
N PHE A 29 10.74 21.62 1.33
CA PHE A 29 10.57 21.88 2.75
C PHE A 29 11.43 23.05 3.22
N ILE A 30 10.81 23.96 3.96
CA ILE A 30 11.45 25.15 4.51
C ILE A 30 11.22 25.21 6.01
N THR A 31 12.30 25.50 6.74
CA THR A 31 12.24 25.83 8.17
C THR A 31 12.34 27.35 8.35
N ILE A 32 11.40 27.94 9.08
CA ILE A 32 11.38 29.36 9.42
C ILE A 32 11.70 29.53 10.91
N GLN A 33 12.73 30.30 11.23
CA GLN A 33 13.13 30.58 12.61
C GLN A 33 12.25 31.70 13.19
N GLY A 34 11.37 31.35 14.12
CA GLY A 34 10.62 32.30 14.93
C GLY A 34 11.40 32.74 16.17
N THR A 35 10.74 33.49 17.07
CA THR A 35 11.34 34.03 18.30
C THR A 35 11.48 33.00 19.43
N GLY A 36 10.73 31.90 19.39
CA GLY A 36 10.86 30.82 20.37
C GLY A 36 10.41 29.44 19.85
N ASN A 37 10.07 29.35 18.57
CA ASN A 37 9.76 28.10 17.89
C ASN A 37 10.26 28.19 16.44
N ARG A 38 10.63 27.04 15.88
CA ARG A 38 10.81 26.86 14.44
C ARG A 38 9.50 26.46 13.80
N PHE A 39 9.23 26.95 12.61
CA PHE A 39 8.09 26.56 11.80
C PHE A 39 8.57 25.69 10.65
N PHE A 40 7.95 24.55 10.44
CA PHE A 40 8.18 23.68 9.30
C PHE A 40 7.04 23.86 8.29
N GLY A 41 7.39 24.16 7.05
CA GLY A 41 6.42 24.43 6.00
C GLY A 41 6.87 23.95 4.64
N VAL A 42 5.96 24.04 3.69
CA VAL A 42 6.18 23.63 2.29
C VAL A 42 6.05 24.84 1.39
N VAL A 43 6.93 24.95 0.39
CA VAL A 43 6.77 25.93 -0.69
C VAL A 43 5.54 25.59 -1.51
N THR A 44 4.55 26.48 -1.53
CA THR A 44 3.31 26.30 -2.31
C THR A 44 3.36 27.02 -3.65
N ASP A 45 4.10 28.13 -3.74
CA ASP A 45 4.23 28.93 -4.95
C ASP A 45 5.55 29.69 -4.98
N VAL A 46 6.05 29.96 -6.19
CA VAL A 46 7.30 30.70 -6.43
C VAL A 46 7.01 31.81 -7.43
N GLY A 47 7.28 33.05 -7.02
CA GLY A 47 6.90 34.25 -7.74
C GLY A 47 8.07 35.20 -8.01
N LEU A 48 7.83 36.13 -8.94
CA LEU A 48 8.73 37.25 -9.23
C LEU A 48 8.02 38.57 -8.88
N GLY A 49 8.64 39.32 -7.98
CA GLY A 49 8.19 40.64 -7.54
C GLY A 49 9.06 41.75 -8.12
N SER A 50 8.47 42.95 -8.20
CA SER A 50 9.18 44.19 -8.52
C SER A 50 8.72 45.31 -7.60
N THR A 51 9.65 46.15 -7.13
CA THR A 51 9.31 47.35 -6.37
C THR A 51 8.73 48.45 -7.26
N ASP A 52 9.00 48.41 -8.57
CA ASP A 52 8.42 49.34 -9.56
C ASP A 52 7.45 48.60 -10.49
N PRO A 53 6.13 48.88 -10.42
CA PRO A 53 5.13 48.26 -11.27
C PRO A 53 5.33 48.53 -12.77
N ARG A 54 6.04 49.60 -13.15
CA ARG A 54 6.26 49.99 -14.55
C ARG A 54 7.11 48.99 -15.33
N LEU A 55 7.96 48.22 -14.65
CA LEU A 55 8.75 47.15 -15.26
C LEU A 55 7.90 46.08 -15.95
N LYS A 56 6.64 45.90 -15.55
CA LYS A 56 5.72 44.98 -16.23
C LYS A 56 5.34 45.45 -17.63
N TYR A 57 5.41 46.75 -17.89
CA TYR A 57 4.94 47.38 -19.13
C TYR A 57 6.08 48.00 -19.95
N THR A 58 7.24 48.25 -19.33
CA THR A 58 8.40 48.84 -19.98
C THR A 58 9.64 48.04 -19.58
N PRO A 59 10.02 47.02 -20.38
CA PRO A 59 11.25 46.26 -20.15
C PRO A 59 12.45 47.20 -20.26
N LEU A 60 13.41 47.07 -19.34
CA LEU A 60 14.63 47.85 -19.42
C LEU A 60 15.48 47.33 -20.60
N PRO A 61 16.04 48.20 -21.46
CA PRO A 61 16.96 47.80 -22.51
C PRO A 61 18.33 47.54 -21.87
N VAL A 62 18.56 46.33 -21.36
CA VAL A 62 19.81 45.99 -20.65
C VAL A 62 20.39 44.70 -21.20
N ASP A 63 21.44 44.85 -22.01
CA ASP A 63 22.29 43.73 -22.46
C ASP A 63 23.50 43.51 -21.52
N ASP A 64 23.66 44.39 -20.52
CA ASP A 64 24.78 44.35 -19.58
C ASP A 64 24.47 43.51 -18.33
N SER A 65 25.18 42.38 -18.22
CA SER A 65 25.09 41.44 -17.10
C SER A 65 25.34 42.08 -15.72
N PHE A 66 26.18 43.13 -15.63
CA PHE A 66 26.48 43.81 -14.38
C PHE A 66 25.29 44.66 -13.92
N VAL A 67 24.63 45.36 -14.85
CA VAL A 67 23.44 46.16 -14.57
C VAL A 67 22.27 45.24 -14.19
N LEU A 68 22.10 44.10 -14.87
CA LEU A 68 21.11 43.09 -14.49
C LEU A 68 21.33 42.55 -13.07
N GLN A 69 22.58 42.25 -12.70
CA GLN A 69 22.92 41.83 -11.32
C GLN A 69 22.68 42.94 -10.28
N ALA A 70 22.98 44.20 -10.60
CA ALA A 70 22.73 45.31 -9.69
C ALA A 70 21.23 45.57 -9.45
N LEU A 71 20.39 45.29 -10.46
CA LEU A 71 18.93 45.40 -10.39
C LEU A 71 18.26 44.20 -9.70
N GLN A 72 18.87 43.00 -9.79
CA GLN A 72 18.47 41.81 -9.06
C GLN A 72 18.73 42.01 -7.55
N GLY A 73 17.64 42.02 -6.76
CA GLY A 73 17.68 42.21 -5.31
C GLY A 73 17.28 43.61 -4.83
N THR A 74 17.42 44.65 -5.67
CA THR A 74 16.96 46.02 -5.37
C THR A 74 15.59 46.30 -5.99
N ILE A 75 15.46 46.17 -7.31
CA ILE A 75 14.23 46.52 -8.04
C ILE A 75 13.39 45.28 -8.36
N ALA A 76 14.01 44.20 -8.82
CA ALA A 76 13.36 42.91 -9.05
C ALA A 76 13.80 41.91 -7.97
N PHE A 77 12.87 41.15 -7.40
CA PHE A 77 13.17 40.17 -6.35
C PHE A 77 12.32 38.91 -6.51
N GLY A 78 12.85 37.78 -6.06
CA GLY A 78 12.08 36.55 -5.94
C GLY A 78 11.23 36.54 -4.68
N THR A 79 10.01 36.04 -4.78
CA THR A 79 9.19 35.70 -3.61
C THR A 79 8.81 34.23 -3.62
N VAL A 80 8.61 33.68 -2.43
CA VAL A 80 8.19 32.30 -2.23
C VAL A 80 7.05 32.30 -1.22
N SER A 81 5.93 31.69 -1.61
CA SER A 81 4.82 31.46 -0.70
C SER A 81 5.05 30.13 0.01
N ILE A 82 5.03 30.17 1.34
CA ILE A 82 5.26 29.02 2.20
C ILE A 82 4.05 28.84 3.07
N LEU A 83 3.54 27.61 3.16
CA LEU A 83 2.49 27.27 4.11
C LEU A 83 3.13 26.60 5.35
N PRO A 84 3.20 27.29 6.50
CA PRO A 84 3.64 26.66 7.75
C PRO A 84 2.62 25.61 8.17
N GLN A 85 3.06 24.38 8.35
CA GLN A 85 2.18 23.26 8.71
C GLN A 85 2.44 22.79 10.13
N LEU A 86 3.69 22.84 10.58
CA LEU A 86 4.09 22.40 11.92
C LEU A 86 4.90 23.47 12.64
N THR A 87 4.79 23.47 13.96
CA THR A 87 5.63 24.21 14.89
C THR A 87 6.51 23.20 15.64
N MET A 88 7.82 23.44 15.63
CA MET A 88 8.85 22.62 16.25
C MET A 88 9.49 23.42 17.40
N PRO A 89 9.75 22.79 18.55
CA PRO A 89 10.45 23.43 19.65
C PRO A 89 11.91 23.75 19.29
N ASP A 90 12.44 24.85 19.83
CA ASP A 90 13.84 25.23 19.66
C ASP A 90 14.79 24.45 20.58
N VAL A 91 14.29 23.94 21.71
CA VAL A 91 15.06 23.12 22.65
C VAL A 91 14.54 21.68 22.59
N LEU A 92 15.44 20.75 22.25
CA LEU A 92 15.22 19.32 22.41
C LEU A 92 15.15 19.00 23.91
N GLY A 93 13.94 18.97 24.47
CA GLY A 93 13.62 18.34 25.74
C GLY A 93 12.73 17.12 25.49
N ASP A 94 12.75 16.16 26.42
CA ASP A 94 12.31 14.76 26.21
C ASP A 94 10.85 14.52 25.74
N ASP A 95 9.99 15.55 25.58
CA ASP A 95 8.56 15.34 25.27
C ASP A 95 7.92 16.31 24.26
N LEU A 96 8.65 17.25 23.64
CA LEU A 96 8.04 18.21 22.71
C LEU A 96 8.07 17.69 21.26
N ARG A 97 6.98 17.05 20.83
CA ARG A 97 6.76 16.62 19.44
C ARG A 97 6.32 17.79 18.54
N PRO A 98 6.60 17.74 17.22
CA PRO A 98 6.03 18.69 16.26
C PRO A 98 4.50 18.73 16.37
N ALA A 99 3.93 19.93 16.37
CA ALA A 99 2.49 20.14 16.48
C ALA A 99 1.98 21.00 15.32
N ALA A 100 0.70 20.86 14.96
CA ALA A 100 0.09 21.67 13.92
C ALA A 100 0.28 23.17 14.19
N ALA A 101 0.77 23.91 13.19
CA ALA A 101 0.99 25.34 13.30
C ALA A 101 -0.36 26.07 13.46
N LYS A 102 -0.50 26.79 14.58
CA LYS A 102 -1.68 27.64 14.87
C LYS A 102 -1.37 29.13 14.82
N SER A 103 -0.11 29.46 14.58
CA SER A 103 0.41 30.82 14.48
C SER A 103 1.35 30.91 13.27
N ILE A 104 1.74 32.14 12.95
CA ILE A 104 2.73 32.41 11.90
C ILE A 104 4.01 32.98 12.51
N PRO A 105 5.16 32.80 11.85
CA PRO A 105 6.40 33.48 12.22
C PRO A 105 6.23 35.00 12.11
N SER A 106 7.01 35.75 12.90
CA SER A 106 7.02 37.22 12.86
C SER A 106 7.61 37.75 11.55
N HIS A 107 7.35 39.02 11.24
CA HIS A 107 8.04 39.70 10.15
C HIS A 107 9.56 39.59 10.29
N PHE A 108 10.24 39.52 9.14
CA PHE A 108 11.69 39.39 9.00
C PHE A 108 12.30 38.10 9.55
N SER A 109 11.48 37.13 9.95
CA SER A 109 11.95 35.79 10.30
C SER A 109 12.75 35.19 9.14
N ARG A 110 13.88 34.55 9.48
CA ARG A 110 14.77 33.92 8.51
C ARG A 110 14.25 32.53 8.16
N SER A 111 14.36 32.19 6.89
CA SER A 111 13.84 30.96 6.29
C SER A 111 14.99 30.23 5.61
N PHE A 112 15.09 28.92 5.83
CA PHE A 112 16.16 28.08 5.29
C PHE A 112 15.56 26.79 4.71
N ILE A 113 16.21 26.23 3.69
CA ILE A 113 15.87 24.88 3.22
C ILE A 113 16.01 23.91 4.40
N ALA A 114 15.01 23.07 4.61
CA ALA A 114 15.01 22.13 5.73
C ALA A 114 16.20 21.18 5.65
N SER A 115 16.92 21.04 6.76
CA SER A 115 18.05 20.13 6.87
C SER A 115 17.58 18.68 7.08
N GLN A 116 18.49 17.71 6.94
CA GLN A 116 18.21 16.31 7.30
C GLN A 116 17.69 16.19 8.74
N GLN A 117 18.24 16.96 9.68
CA GLN A 117 17.82 16.96 11.08
C GLN A 117 16.39 17.51 11.26
N ASP A 118 16.01 18.53 10.50
CA ASP A 118 14.64 19.06 10.54
C ASP A 118 13.63 18.04 9.99
N VAL A 119 13.99 17.35 8.89
CA VAL A 119 13.15 16.28 8.32
C VAL A 119 13.03 15.11 9.29
N GLU A 120 14.13 14.68 9.93
CA GLU A 120 14.11 13.60 10.93
C GLU A 120 13.33 13.97 12.20
N MET A 121 13.33 15.25 12.60
CA MET A 121 12.51 15.71 13.73
C MET A 121 11.01 15.58 13.45
N VAL A 122 10.60 15.69 12.18
CA VAL A 122 9.21 15.60 11.75
C VAL A 122 8.82 14.16 11.43
N PHE A 123 9.58 13.48 10.58
CA PHE A 123 9.25 12.17 10.01
C PHE A 123 9.97 11.00 10.69
N GLY A 124 10.89 11.29 11.61
CA GLY A 124 11.76 10.30 12.23
C GLY A 124 13.01 9.98 11.39
N GLY A 125 14.07 9.54 12.07
CA GLY A 125 15.27 8.98 11.43
C GLY A 125 15.08 7.50 11.08
N GLU A 126 16.05 6.92 10.36
CA GLU A 126 16.05 5.49 9.97
C GLU A 126 16.28 4.54 11.18
N ALA A 127 16.65 5.10 12.33
CA ALA A 127 16.68 4.40 13.61
C ALA A 127 15.26 4.25 14.20
N ASP A 128 15.11 3.43 15.24
CA ASP A 128 13.88 3.33 16.06
C ASP A 128 12.61 2.79 15.38
N GLY A 129 12.77 1.94 14.35
CA GLY A 129 11.66 1.21 13.73
C GLY A 129 10.97 1.95 12.57
N ASN A 130 11.49 3.11 12.17
CA ASN A 130 11.10 3.75 10.92
C ASN A 130 11.88 3.17 9.73
N PHE A 131 11.38 3.43 8.52
CA PHE A 131 11.98 2.91 7.30
C PHE A 131 12.09 3.97 6.22
N TRP A 132 13.28 4.11 5.66
CA TRP A 132 13.54 5.04 4.57
C TRP A 132 12.83 4.59 3.28
N ILE A 133 11.89 5.40 2.79
CA ILE A 133 11.11 5.10 1.58
C ILE A 133 11.59 5.88 0.35
N GLY A 134 12.33 6.97 0.54
CA GLY A 134 12.78 7.82 -0.54
C GLY A 134 13.14 9.22 -0.06
N SER A 135 13.11 10.18 -0.97
CA SER A 135 13.40 11.58 -0.66
C SER A 135 12.23 12.47 -1.05
N PRO A 136 11.96 13.56 -0.33
CA PRO A 136 11.02 14.57 -0.82
C PRO A 136 11.44 15.07 -2.20
N LEU A 137 10.49 15.55 -2.99
CA LEU A 137 10.83 16.14 -4.29
C LEU A 137 11.86 17.26 -4.14
N ASP A 138 12.86 17.24 -5.02
CA ASP A 138 13.91 18.24 -5.11
C ASP A 138 14.76 18.42 -3.84
N MET A 139 14.76 17.40 -2.98
CA MET A 139 15.61 17.30 -1.81
C MET A 139 16.38 15.97 -1.82
N GLU A 140 17.59 15.99 -1.26
CA GLU A 140 18.41 14.79 -1.06
C GLU A 140 18.22 14.21 0.36
N THR A 141 17.36 14.82 1.18
CA THR A 141 17.06 14.36 2.53
C THR A 141 16.32 13.02 2.51
N LYS A 142 16.64 12.13 3.44
CA LYS A 142 15.92 10.87 3.61
C LYS A 142 14.60 11.11 4.31
N LEU A 143 13.51 10.63 3.72
CA LEU A 143 12.21 10.58 4.35
C LEU A 143 11.92 9.16 4.84
N CYS A 144 11.77 9.01 6.15
CA CYS A 144 11.43 7.76 6.78
C CYS A 144 9.93 7.70 7.09
N LEU A 145 9.42 6.48 7.18
CA LEU A 145 8.04 6.20 7.51
C LEU A 145 7.97 5.36 8.78
N ASP A 146 7.11 5.74 9.70
CA ASP A 146 6.86 4.98 10.93
C ASP A 146 6.09 3.71 10.60
N LEU A 147 6.80 2.57 10.58
CA LEU A 147 6.21 1.28 10.27
C LEU A 147 5.28 0.80 11.39
N GLY A 148 5.49 1.24 12.63
CA GLY A 148 4.67 0.89 13.77
C GLY A 148 3.31 1.54 13.71
N GLU A 149 3.24 2.80 13.29
CA GLU A 149 1.97 3.46 12.96
C GLU A 149 1.38 2.95 11.65
N LEU A 150 2.20 2.62 10.65
CA LEU A 150 1.73 2.11 9.36
C LEU A 150 0.92 0.82 9.51
N VAL A 151 1.40 -0.16 10.28
CA VAL A 151 0.75 -1.48 10.39
C VAL A 151 -0.47 -1.50 11.32
N LYS A 152 -0.69 -0.44 12.12
CA LYS A 152 -1.84 -0.30 13.04
C LYS A 152 -3.16 -0.06 12.32
N ARG A 153 -3.13 0.41 11.07
CA ARG A 153 -4.32 0.64 10.24
C ARG A 153 -4.10 0.06 8.86
N SER A 154 -5.19 -0.22 8.16
CA SER A 154 -5.09 -0.64 6.75
C SER A 154 -4.43 0.45 5.93
N MET A 155 -3.60 0.06 4.97
CA MET A 155 -2.89 0.95 4.05
C MET A 155 -3.28 0.63 2.61
N GLY A 156 -3.13 1.61 1.72
CA GLY A 156 -3.46 1.46 0.31
C GLY A 156 -2.34 1.95 -0.60
N VAL A 157 -2.02 1.17 -1.63
CA VAL A 157 -1.07 1.54 -2.70
C VAL A 157 -1.85 1.61 -4.01
N PHE A 158 -1.94 2.82 -4.56
CA PHE A 158 -2.75 3.13 -5.72
C PHE A 158 -1.91 3.69 -6.86
N GLY A 159 -2.25 3.35 -8.09
CA GLY A 159 -1.57 3.89 -9.27
C GLY A 159 -1.91 3.12 -10.53
N LYS A 160 -1.86 3.80 -11.69
CA LYS A 160 -2.03 3.11 -12.98
C LYS A 160 -0.84 2.19 -13.27
N SER A 161 -1.03 1.26 -14.22
CA SER A 161 0.05 0.36 -14.65
C SER A 161 1.29 1.14 -15.12
N GLY A 162 2.48 0.64 -14.75
CA GLY A 162 3.76 1.25 -15.12
C GLY A 162 4.18 2.47 -14.27
N THR A 163 3.44 2.84 -13.22
CA THR A 163 3.81 3.98 -12.35
C THR A 163 4.72 3.64 -11.17
N GLY A 164 5.16 2.38 -11.08
CA GLY A 164 5.98 1.89 -9.98
C GLY A 164 5.20 1.38 -8.76
N LYS A 165 3.89 1.13 -8.89
CA LYS A 165 3.03 0.51 -7.85
C LYS A 165 3.67 -0.74 -7.24
N THR A 166 4.03 -1.73 -8.07
CA THR A 166 4.68 -2.97 -7.63
C THR A 166 6.00 -2.71 -6.91
N PHE A 167 6.83 -1.78 -7.41
CA PHE A 167 8.11 -1.44 -6.78
C PHE A 167 7.93 -0.79 -5.41
N LEU A 168 6.99 0.14 -5.30
CA LEU A 168 6.62 0.76 -4.03
C LEU A 168 6.09 -0.29 -3.05
N THR A 169 5.22 -1.19 -3.51
CA THR A 169 4.74 -2.32 -2.70
C THR A 169 5.90 -3.20 -2.21
N ARG A 170 6.80 -3.64 -3.09
CA ARG A 170 8.00 -4.43 -2.70
C ARG A 170 8.82 -3.72 -1.64
N LEU A 171 9.03 -2.42 -1.81
CA LEU A 171 9.78 -1.60 -0.87
C LEU A 171 9.10 -1.53 0.50
N LEU A 172 7.78 -1.30 0.55
CA LEU A 172 7.01 -1.26 1.80
C LEU A 172 7.00 -2.62 2.50
N LEU A 173 6.79 -3.72 1.76
CA LEU A 173 6.82 -5.08 2.29
C LEU A 173 8.18 -5.42 2.88
N ALA A 174 9.27 -5.04 2.19
CA ALA A 174 10.62 -5.22 2.71
C ALA A 174 10.86 -4.41 4.00
N GLY A 175 10.30 -3.20 4.11
CA GLY A 175 10.32 -2.43 5.35
C GLY A 175 9.60 -3.14 6.49
N ILE A 176 8.37 -3.63 6.24
CA ILE A 176 7.58 -4.38 7.22
C ILE A 176 8.32 -5.66 7.67
N LEU A 177 8.96 -6.38 6.73
CA LEU A 177 9.82 -7.54 6.99
C LEU A 177 11.02 -7.20 7.87
N GLN A 178 11.68 -6.08 7.59
CA GLN A 178 12.86 -5.62 8.33
C GLN A 178 12.51 -5.17 9.75
N SER A 179 11.39 -4.48 9.95
CA SER A 179 11.00 -3.99 11.28
C SER A 179 10.67 -5.11 12.25
N GLY A 180 10.18 -6.26 11.73
CA GLY A 180 9.78 -7.39 12.55
C GLY A 180 8.61 -7.08 13.49
N GLN A 181 7.86 -6.00 13.24
CA GLN A 181 6.73 -5.57 14.08
C GLN A 181 5.42 -6.31 13.73
N SER A 182 5.31 -6.80 12.49
CA SER A 182 4.17 -7.60 12.03
C SER A 182 4.64 -8.73 11.13
N SER A 183 3.78 -9.72 10.91
CA SER A 183 3.92 -10.71 9.84
C SER A 183 3.04 -10.28 8.66
N SER A 184 3.37 -10.72 7.45
CA SER A 184 2.59 -10.39 6.25
C SER A 184 2.10 -11.66 5.56
N LEU A 185 0.84 -11.68 5.13
CA LEU A 185 0.30 -12.69 4.22
C LEU A 185 0.03 -12.02 2.88
N ILE A 186 0.77 -12.42 1.85
CA ILE A 186 0.72 -11.80 0.53
C ILE A 186 0.03 -12.75 -0.45
N PHE A 187 -1.11 -12.33 -0.99
CA PHE A 187 -1.76 -13.03 -2.11
C PHE A 187 -1.17 -12.50 -3.42
N ASP A 188 -0.17 -13.21 -3.93
CA ASP A 188 0.65 -12.80 -5.07
C ASP A 188 0.02 -13.29 -6.39
N MET A 189 -0.96 -12.54 -6.89
CA MET A 189 -1.73 -12.88 -8.09
C MET A 189 -0.81 -13.03 -9.31
N HIS A 190 0.16 -12.13 -9.47
CA HIS A 190 1.06 -12.10 -10.63
C HIS A 190 2.45 -12.72 -10.39
N SER A 191 2.68 -13.33 -9.22
CA SER A 191 3.97 -13.92 -8.82
C SER A 191 5.13 -12.92 -8.87
N GLU A 192 4.88 -11.69 -8.43
CA GLU A 192 5.80 -10.55 -8.49
C GLU A 192 6.64 -10.35 -7.21
N TYR A 193 6.29 -10.97 -6.09
CA TYR A 193 6.89 -10.68 -4.78
C TYR A 193 7.73 -11.83 -4.21
N GLY A 194 7.40 -13.09 -4.53
CA GLY A 194 8.02 -14.28 -3.93
C GLY A 194 9.52 -14.41 -4.19
N TRP A 195 9.89 -15.01 -5.32
CA TRP A 195 11.28 -15.34 -5.66
C TRP A 195 11.98 -14.29 -6.52
N GLN A 196 11.40 -13.92 -7.65
CA GLN A 196 11.97 -12.96 -8.59
C GLN A 196 10.85 -12.13 -9.20
N GLY A 197 11.12 -10.84 -9.37
CA GLY A 197 10.27 -9.93 -10.14
C GLY A 197 10.95 -9.54 -11.44
N GLN A 198 10.20 -8.92 -12.35
CA GLN A 198 10.77 -8.21 -13.48
C GLN A 198 10.66 -6.70 -13.28
N ASP A 199 11.75 -5.99 -13.58
CA ASP A 199 11.71 -4.59 -13.96
C ASP A 199 11.40 -4.53 -15.45
N THR A 200 10.13 -4.27 -15.77
CA THR A 200 9.67 -4.16 -17.16
C THR A 200 10.26 -2.96 -17.90
N ASP A 201 10.71 -1.94 -17.17
CA ASP A 201 11.30 -0.74 -17.77
C ASP A 201 12.76 -0.96 -18.16
N LYS A 202 13.52 -1.68 -17.32
CA LYS A 202 14.94 -1.96 -17.56
C LYS A 202 15.19 -3.32 -18.22
N GLY A 203 14.17 -4.19 -18.27
CA GLY A 203 14.30 -5.58 -18.73
C GLY A 203 15.16 -6.44 -17.80
N VAL A 204 15.34 -6.03 -16.54
CA VAL A 204 16.21 -6.71 -15.57
C VAL A 204 15.38 -7.46 -14.53
N THR A 205 15.85 -8.63 -14.11
CA THR A 205 15.26 -9.38 -12.99
C THR A 205 15.63 -8.74 -11.65
N VAL A 206 14.63 -8.49 -10.81
CA VAL A 206 14.80 -7.94 -9.46
C VAL A 206 14.57 -9.01 -8.40
N LYS A 207 15.27 -8.90 -7.26
CA LYS A 207 15.18 -9.88 -6.18
C LYS A 207 13.80 -9.85 -5.51
N GLY A 208 13.17 -11.01 -5.37
CA GLY A 208 11.96 -11.16 -4.56
C GLY A 208 12.25 -11.17 -3.06
N LEU A 209 11.20 -11.14 -2.25
CA LEU A 209 11.31 -11.09 -0.79
C LEU A 209 11.99 -12.35 -0.22
N LYS A 210 11.75 -13.53 -0.81
CA LYS A 210 12.40 -14.78 -0.40
C LYS A 210 13.92 -14.74 -0.62
N GLN A 211 14.36 -14.15 -1.73
CA GLN A 211 15.79 -13.99 -2.02
C GLN A 211 16.47 -12.98 -1.09
N LEU A 212 15.76 -11.95 -0.62
CA LEU A 212 16.31 -10.92 0.25
C LEU A 212 16.33 -11.31 1.73
N PHE A 213 15.31 -12.04 2.21
CA PHE A 213 15.12 -12.31 3.64
C PHE A 213 15.19 -13.80 3.99
N GLY A 214 15.37 -14.69 3.01
CA GLY A 214 15.62 -16.12 3.21
C GLY A 214 14.57 -16.80 4.09
N ALA A 215 15.00 -17.34 5.23
CA ALA A 215 14.17 -18.10 6.16
C ALA A 215 13.02 -17.29 6.82
N LYS A 216 13.05 -15.96 6.75
CA LYS A 216 11.95 -15.11 7.25
C LYS A 216 10.75 -15.09 6.31
N VAL A 217 10.89 -15.55 5.07
CA VAL A 217 9.81 -15.61 4.08
C VAL A 217 9.52 -17.07 3.75
N SER A 218 8.26 -17.46 3.76
CA SER A 218 7.78 -18.79 3.36
C SER A 218 6.90 -18.67 2.13
N THR A 219 7.17 -19.48 1.13
CA THR A 219 6.49 -19.49 -0.17
C THR A 219 5.54 -20.66 -0.26
N PHE A 220 4.27 -20.35 -0.45
CA PHE A 220 3.18 -21.29 -0.65
C PHE A 220 2.76 -21.20 -2.11
N THR A 221 2.56 -22.34 -2.78
CA THR A 221 2.13 -22.35 -4.19
C THR A 221 0.85 -23.16 -4.38
N LEU A 222 -0.02 -22.67 -5.26
CA LEU A 222 -1.16 -23.44 -5.80
C LEU A 222 -0.75 -24.32 -7.00
N ASP A 223 0.43 -24.09 -7.57
CA ASP A 223 0.91 -24.76 -8.78
C ASP A 223 2.38 -25.16 -8.65
N GLU A 224 2.62 -26.31 -8.03
CA GLU A 224 3.97 -26.83 -7.81
C GLU A 224 4.72 -27.11 -9.12
N GLU A 225 4.01 -27.58 -10.16
CA GLU A 225 4.62 -27.86 -11.45
C GLU A 225 5.17 -26.59 -12.11
N HIS A 226 4.41 -25.49 -12.05
CA HIS A 226 4.85 -24.22 -12.60
C HIS A 226 6.07 -23.66 -11.86
N SER A 227 6.11 -23.77 -10.53
CA SER A 227 7.28 -23.36 -9.74
C SER A 227 8.52 -24.20 -10.06
N ARG A 228 8.37 -25.53 -10.17
CA ARG A 228 9.48 -26.42 -10.56
C ARG A 228 10.02 -26.13 -11.96
N ARG A 229 9.14 -25.82 -12.93
CA ARG A 229 9.57 -25.43 -14.30
C ARG A 229 10.40 -24.16 -14.33
N ARG A 230 10.18 -23.23 -13.39
CA ARG A 230 10.99 -22.02 -13.21
C ARG A 230 12.27 -22.26 -12.40
N GLY A 231 12.55 -23.50 -11.99
CA GLY A 231 13.71 -23.85 -11.15
C GLY A 231 13.61 -23.30 -9.72
N LEU A 232 12.41 -22.96 -9.25
CA LEU A 232 12.17 -22.39 -7.93
C LEU A 232 11.82 -23.51 -6.93
N SER A 233 12.44 -23.49 -5.76
CA SER A 233 12.03 -24.31 -4.62
C SER A 233 10.89 -23.63 -3.86
N THR A 234 9.76 -24.29 -3.71
CA THR A 234 8.65 -23.81 -2.87
C THR A 234 8.69 -24.49 -1.53
N ASP A 235 8.37 -23.75 -0.46
CA ASP A 235 8.38 -24.31 0.88
C ASP A 235 7.15 -25.21 1.10
N GLU A 236 5.99 -24.82 0.55
CA GLU A 236 4.73 -25.52 0.77
C GLU A 236 3.80 -25.53 -0.45
N THR A 237 3.01 -26.59 -0.58
CA THR A 237 1.93 -26.71 -1.58
C THR A 237 0.56 -26.52 -0.92
N VAL A 238 -0.27 -25.69 -1.53
CA VAL A 238 -1.63 -25.42 -1.05
C VAL A 238 -2.60 -26.44 -1.62
N GLN A 239 -3.33 -27.11 -0.73
CA GLN A 239 -4.47 -27.96 -1.08
C GLN A 239 -5.70 -27.51 -0.29
N LEU A 240 -6.82 -27.39 -1.00
CA LEU A 240 -8.11 -26.96 -0.46
C LEU A 240 -9.14 -28.06 -0.71
N GLY A 241 -9.73 -28.56 0.37
CA GLY A 241 -10.81 -29.53 0.30
C GLY A 241 -12.15 -28.87 -0.01
N PHE A 242 -13.07 -29.58 -0.65
CA PHE A 242 -14.44 -29.10 -0.85
C PHE A 242 -15.15 -28.82 0.47
N ASN A 243 -14.79 -29.56 1.52
CA ASN A 243 -15.24 -29.37 2.90
C ASN A 243 -14.84 -28.02 3.51
N HIS A 244 -13.96 -27.24 2.86
CA HIS A 244 -13.54 -25.92 3.33
C HIS A 244 -14.36 -24.77 2.73
N ILE A 245 -15.13 -25.03 1.67
CA ILE A 245 -15.90 -24.01 0.94
C ILE A 245 -17.25 -23.83 1.61
N GLU A 246 -17.57 -22.59 1.97
CA GLU A 246 -18.87 -22.21 2.52
C GLU A 246 -19.72 -21.53 1.43
N PRO A 247 -21.07 -21.55 1.54
CA PRO A 247 -21.96 -20.89 0.59
C PRO A 247 -21.65 -19.40 0.37
N GLN A 248 -21.17 -18.71 1.40
CA GLN A 248 -20.74 -17.30 1.34
C GLN A 248 -19.57 -17.09 0.35
N ASP A 249 -18.70 -18.09 0.20
CA ASP A 249 -17.60 -18.02 -0.77
C ASP A 249 -18.13 -18.08 -2.21
N ILE A 250 -19.29 -18.74 -2.44
CA ILE A 250 -19.96 -18.80 -3.74
C ILE A 250 -20.64 -17.47 -4.08
N GLU A 251 -21.27 -16.82 -3.09
CA GLU A 251 -21.89 -15.50 -3.25
C GLU A 251 -20.87 -14.46 -3.72
N LEU A 252 -19.68 -14.46 -3.12
CA LEU A 252 -18.59 -13.58 -3.53
C LEU A 252 -18.18 -13.80 -5.00
N LEU A 253 -18.25 -15.04 -5.47
CA LEU A 253 -17.85 -15.40 -6.83
C LEU A 253 -18.94 -15.13 -7.87
N ARG A 254 -20.13 -14.66 -7.48
CA ARG A 254 -21.30 -14.51 -8.36
C ARG A 254 -20.99 -13.77 -9.64
N GLU A 255 -20.33 -12.61 -9.56
CA GLU A 255 -19.96 -11.80 -10.72
C GLU A 255 -18.90 -12.51 -11.58
N SER A 256 -17.82 -13.00 -10.96
CA SER A 256 -16.72 -13.70 -11.67
C SER A 256 -17.14 -15.01 -12.35
N LEU A 257 -18.11 -15.72 -11.79
CA LEU A 257 -18.66 -16.97 -12.34
C LEU A 257 -19.91 -16.73 -13.21
N ASN A 258 -20.37 -15.48 -13.31
CA ASN A 258 -21.61 -15.10 -14.01
C ASN A 258 -22.79 -15.98 -13.56
N LEU A 259 -23.00 -16.04 -12.24
CA LEU A 259 -24.12 -16.73 -11.59
C LEU A 259 -25.27 -15.75 -11.35
N SER A 260 -26.51 -16.24 -11.45
CA SER A 260 -27.66 -15.50 -10.93
C SER A 260 -27.68 -15.56 -9.40
N GLU A 261 -28.35 -14.60 -8.76
CA GLU A 261 -28.56 -14.60 -7.30
C GLU A 261 -29.21 -15.91 -6.84
N VAL A 262 -30.20 -16.42 -7.57
CA VAL A 262 -30.85 -17.72 -7.28
C VAL A 262 -29.87 -18.89 -7.36
N ALA A 263 -28.94 -18.87 -8.32
CA ALA A 263 -27.94 -19.93 -8.46
C ALA A 263 -26.89 -19.90 -7.34
N ALA A 264 -26.48 -18.70 -6.90
CA ALA A 264 -25.55 -18.55 -5.79
C ALA A 264 -26.21 -18.96 -4.46
N SER A 265 -27.43 -18.47 -4.21
CA SER A 265 -28.20 -18.78 -2.99
C SER A 265 -28.54 -20.28 -2.87
N ALA A 266 -28.58 -21.03 -3.98
CA ALA A 266 -28.77 -22.47 -3.97
C ALA A 266 -27.71 -23.22 -3.13
N ALA A 267 -26.50 -22.65 -2.98
CA ALA A 267 -25.46 -23.20 -2.12
C ALA A 267 -25.89 -23.30 -0.64
N TYR A 268 -26.72 -22.39 -0.16
CA TYR A 268 -27.25 -22.46 1.22
C TYR A 268 -28.23 -23.61 1.40
N ASN A 269 -29.14 -23.83 0.44
CA ASN A 269 -30.06 -24.96 0.46
C ASN A 269 -29.31 -26.31 0.41
N LEU A 270 -28.24 -26.37 -0.40
CA LEU A 270 -27.37 -27.55 -0.46
C LEU A 270 -26.68 -27.81 0.87
N ARG A 271 -26.17 -26.76 1.53
CA ARG A 271 -25.56 -26.86 2.88
C ARG A 271 -26.57 -27.33 3.93
N GLU A 272 -27.80 -26.84 3.89
CA GLU A 272 -28.84 -27.27 4.83
C GLU A 272 -29.17 -28.76 4.67
N LYS A 273 -29.22 -29.25 3.43
CA LYS A 273 -29.51 -30.66 3.14
C LYS A 273 -28.36 -31.61 3.49
N TYR A 274 -27.15 -31.28 3.06
CA TYR A 274 -25.99 -32.20 3.09
C TYR A 274 -25.01 -31.91 4.23
N GLY A 275 -25.22 -30.85 5.00
CA GLY A 275 -24.35 -30.45 6.10
C GLY A 275 -23.14 -29.61 5.67
N GLU A 276 -22.42 -29.07 6.64
CA GLU A 276 -21.36 -28.07 6.40
C GLU A 276 -20.14 -28.63 5.66
N GLU A 277 -19.75 -29.87 5.95
CA GLU A 277 -18.50 -30.46 5.45
C GLU A 277 -18.68 -31.18 4.10
N SER A 278 -19.89 -31.64 3.78
CA SER A 278 -20.11 -32.56 2.64
C SER A 278 -20.94 -31.96 1.51
N TRP A 279 -21.54 -30.78 1.68
CA TRP A 279 -22.51 -30.26 0.70
C TRP A 279 -21.98 -30.12 -0.72
N LEU A 280 -20.75 -29.63 -0.89
CA LEU A 280 -20.18 -29.40 -2.21
C LEU A 280 -19.75 -30.71 -2.86
N GLU A 281 -19.21 -31.64 -2.06
CA GLU A 281 -18.82 -32.98 -2.51
C GLU A 281 -20.05 -33.77 -3.00
N GLU A 282 -21.10 -33.85 -2.17
CA GLU A 282 -22.36 -34.53 -2.49
C GLU A 282 -23.06 -33.87 -3.68
N PHE A 283 -23.05 -32.54 -3.75
CA PHE A 283 -23.61 -31.81 -4.89
C PHE A 283 -22.89 -32.14 -6.21
N LEU A 284 -21.57 -32.14 -6.21
CA LEU A 284 -20.77 -32.49 -7.38
C LEU A 284 -20.94 -33.98 -7.75
N ALA A 285 -21.10 -34.86 -6.77
CA ALA A 285 -21.42 -36.27 -6.99
C ALA A 285 -22.80 -36.46 -7.64
N ALA A 286 -23.85 -35.80 -7.12
CA ALA A 286 -25.19 -35.82 -7.70
C ALA A 286 -25.21 -35.29 -9.14
N GLY A 287 -24.41 -34.26 -9.43
CA GLY A 287 -24.21 -33.74 -10.78
C GLY A 287 -23.54 -34.72 -11.75
N ARG A 288 -22.54 -35.46 -11.29
CA ARG A 288 -21.89 -36.54 -12.07
C ARG A 288 -22.86 -37.71 -12.31
N GLY A 289 -23.72 -38.01 -11.34
CA GLY A 289 -24.74 -39.08 -11.41
C GLY A 289 -25.97 -38.75 -12.27
N GLY A 290 -26.14 -37.50 -12.71
CA GLY A 290 -27.28 -37.09 -13.54
C GLY A 290 -28.55 -36.71 -12.76
N SER A 291 -28.51 -36.69 -11.43
CA SER A 291 -29.67 -36.46 -10.55
C SER A 291 -29.96 -34.97 -10.24
N LEU A 292 -29.43 -34.02 -11.03
CA LEU A 292 -29.62 -32.58 -10.76
C LEU A 292 -31.08 -32.12 -10.87
N LEU A 293 -31.88 -32.76 -11.73
CA LEU A 293 -33.30 -32.43 -11.89
C LEU A 293 -34.09 -32.80 -10.63
N GLU A 294 -33.91 -34.03 -10.14
CA GLU A 294 -34.52 -34.53 -8.91
C GLU A 294 -34.09 -33.67 -7.71
N LEU A 295 -32.79 -33.35 -7.62
CA LEU A 295 -32.26 -32.50 -6.56
C LEU A 295 -32.85 -31.08 -6.59
N ALA A 296 -33.08 -30.52 -7.79
CA ALA A 296 -33.70 -29.22 -7.94
C ALA A 296 -35.15 -29.21 -7.46
N GLU A 297 -35.92 -30.26 -7.76
CA GLU A 297 -37.30 -30.42 -7.29
C GLU A 297 -37.36 -30.56 -5.76
N GLU A 298 -36.47 -31.37 -5.18
CA GLU A 298 -36.42 -31.59 -3.73
C GLU A 298 -36.06 -30.31 -2.96
N LEU A 299 -35.08 -29.55 -3.46
CA LEU A 299 -34.67 -28.29 -2.85
C LEU A 299 -35.61 -27.12 -3.19
N GLN A 300 -36.63 -27.34 -4.03
CA GLN A 300 -37.51 -26.30 -4.57
C GLN A 300 -36.74 -25.15 -5.26
N VAL A 301 -35.62 -25.48 -5.89
CA VAL A 301 -34.76 -24.52 -6.62
C VAL A 301 -34.96 -24.71 -8.13
N ASN A 302 -34.83 -23.62 -8.90
CA ASN A 302 -34.87 -23.70 -10.35
C ASN A 302 -33.73 -24.62 -10.88
N ALA A 303 -34.09 -25.66 -11.63
CA ALA A 303 -33.14 -26.63 -12.18
C ALA A 303 -32.06 -26.01 -13.09
N GLY A 304 -32.40 -24.93 -13.82
CA GLY A 304 -31.43 -24.17 -14.61
C GLY A 304 -30.39 -23.46 -13.74
N ALA A 305 -30.81 -22.89 -12.61
CA ALA A 305 -29.92 -22.25 -11.64
C ALA A 305 -28.97 -23.26 -10.99
N LEU A 306 -29.51 -24.42 -10.56
CA LEU A 306 -28.71 -25.49 -9.95
C LEU A 306 -27.71 -26.08 -10.96
N ARG A 307 -28.12 -26.28 -12.21
CA ARG A 307 -27.22 -26.72 -13.29
C ARG A 307 -26.15 -25.69 -13.61
N ALA A 308 -26.48 -24.39 -13.59
CA ALA A 308 -25.50 -23.33 -13.75
C ALA A 308 -24.46 -23.38 -12.62
N LEU A 309 -24.90 -23.47 -11.36
CA LEU A 309 -24.01 -23.63 -10.21
C LEU A 309 -23.10 -24.85 -10.37
N TYR A 310 -23.65 -26.02 -10.71
CA TYR A 310 -22.85 -27.23 -10.94
C TYR A 310 -21.79 -27.04 -12.02
N ASN A 311 -22.14 -26.46 -13.16
CA ASN A 311 -21.20 -26.24 -14.26
C ASN A 311 -20.07 -25.29 -13.87
N ARG A 312 -20.36 -24.24 -13.09
CA ARG A 312 -19.35 -23.29 -12.61
C ARG A 312 -18.46 -23.92 -11.54
N MET A 313 -19.03 -24.63 -10.57
CA MET A 313 -18.26 -25.32 -9.53
C MET A 313 -17.43 -26.47 -10.07
N GLY A 314 -17.94 -27.19 -11.06
CA GLY A 314 -17.23 -28.25 -11.78
C GLY A 314 -16.00 -27.77 -12.56
N ARG A 315 -15.79 -26.45 -12.71
CA ARG A 315 -14.52 -25.89 -13.21
C ARG A 315 -13.41 -26.08 -12.18
N PHE A 316 -13.66 -25.76 -10.92
CA PHE A 316 -12.66 -25.80 -9.84
C PHE A 316 -12.18 -27.21 -9.54
N THR A 317 -12.99 -28.24 -9.78
CA THR A 317 -12.59 -29.64 -9.60
C THR A 317 -11.44 -30.07 -10.51
N ARG A 318 -11.18 -29.32 -11.59
CA ARG A 318 -10.06 -29.57 -12.52
C ARG A 318 -8.78 -28.87 -12.09
N HIS A 319 -8.84 -28.03 -11.05
CA HIS A 319 -7.68 -27.30 -10.56
C HIS A 319 -6.91 -28.20 -9.59
N GLY A 320 -5.58 -28.27 -9.75
CA GLY A 320 -4.73 -29.17 -8.97
C GLY A 320 -4.66 -28.83 -7.48
N PHE A 321 -5.02 -27.60 -7.09
CA PHE A 321 -5.10 -27.19 -5.69
C PHE A 321 -6.41 -27.61 -5.00
N MET A 322 -7.40 -28.10 -5.75
CA MET A 322 -8.69 -28.54 -5.21
C MET A 322 -8.71 -30.06 -5.05
N VAL A 323 -9.10 -30.53 -3.87
CA VAL A 323 -9.21 -31.97 -3.55
C VAL A 323 -10.60 -32.27 -2.98
N GLU A 324 -11.07 -33.51 -3.12
CA GLU A 324 -12.41 -33.89 -2.62
C GLU A 324 -12.47 -33.72 -1.09
N HIS A 325 -11.47 -34.25 -0.38
CA HIS A 325 -11.32 -34.06 1.06
C HIS A 325 -9.87 -33.73 1.42
N SER A 326 -9.62 -32.56 2.00
CA SER A 326 -8.29 -32.23 2.52
C SER A 326 -8.17 -32.65 3.98
N ARG A 327 -7.17 -33.48 4.30
CA ARG A 327 -6.79 -33.77 5.70
C ARG A 327 -5.88 -32.71 6.30
N VAL A 328 -5.32 -31.84 5.45
CA VAL A 328 -4.38 -30.79 5.83
C VAL A 328 -5.11 -29.46 5.81
N ASP A 329 -5.08 -28.76 6.94
CA ASP A 329 -5.57 -27.39 7.02
C ASP A 329 -4.47 -26.42 6.61
N THR A 330 -4.46 -26.04 5.33
CA THR A 330 -3.53 -25.03 4.80
C THR A 330 -3.59 -23.72 5.59
N ALA A 331 -4.77 -23.28 6.03
CA ALA A 331 -4.89 -22.03 6.79
C ALA A 331 -4.19 -22.13 8.16
N SER A 332 -4.33 -23.27 8.85
CA SER A 332 -3.60 -23.53 10.10
C SER A 332 -2.08 -23.54 9.88
N ARG A 333 -1.58 -24.15 8.80
CA ARG A 333 -0.15 -24.11 8.47
C ARG A 333 0.34 -22.68 8.20
N ILE A 334 -0.41 -21.88 7.44
CA ILE A 334 -0.09 -20.47 7.23
C ILE A 334 0.02 -19.74 8.57
N ILE A 335 -0.93 -19.96 9.49
CA ILE A 335 -0.91 -19.35 10.83
C ILE A 335 0.35 -19.75 11.59
N GLU A 336 0.74 -21.03 11.59
CA GLU A 336 1.96 -21.50 12.27
C GLU A 336 3.22 -20.76 11.79
N HIS A 337 3.34 -20.51 10.48
CA HIS A 337 4.44 -19.72 9.93
C HIS A 337 4.36 -18.25 10.37
N LEU A 338 3.16 -17.65 10.32
CA LEU A 338 2.93 -16.26 10.75
C LEU A 338 3.26 -16.05 12.24
N GLU A 339 2.91 -17.00 13.11
CA GLU A 339 3.17 -16.97 14.56
C GLU A 339 4.66 -17.10 14.88
N ARG A 340 5.43 -17.80 14.03
CA ARG A 340 6.90 -17.85 14.12
C ARG A 340 7.57 -16.54 13.66
N GLY A 341 6.79 -15.54 13.26
CA GLY A 341 7.29 -14.26 12.76
C GLY A 341 7.77 -14.32 11.31
N GLN A 342 7.39 -15.37 10.57
CA GLN A 342 7.64 -15.44 9.14
C GLN A 342 6.56 -14.70 8.36
N HIS A 343 6.91 -14.26 7.16
CA HIS A 343 6.00 -13.68 6.19
C HIS A 343 5.67 -14.75 5.15
N VAL A 344 4.41 -14.83 4.77
CA VAL A 344 3.90 -15.84 3.85
C VAL A 344 3.58 -15.19 2.52
N VAL A 345 4.15 -15.71 1.43
CA VAL A 345 3.81 -15.34 0.06
C VAL A 345 3.08 -16.52 -0.57
N LEU A 346 1.84 -16.31 -0.98
CA LEU A 346 1.02 -17.30 -1.67
C LEU A 346 1.01 -16.99 -3.17
N GLU A 347 1.72 -17.80 -3.93
CA GLU A 347 1.83 -17.70 -5.38
C GLU A 347 0.69 -18.48 -6.07
N PHE A 348 0.02 -17.81 -6.99
CA PHE A 348 -1.08 -18.42 -7.76
C PHE A 348 -0.60 -19.18 -9.01
N GLY A 349 0.62 -18.94 -9.48
CA GLY A 349 1.14 -19.56 -10.70
C GLY A 349 0.19 -19.37 -11.89
N ARG A 350 -0.12 -20.44 -12.62
CA ARG A 350 -1.06 -20.37 -13.76
C ARG A 350 -2.50 -20.00 -13.38
N TYR A 351 -2.86 -20.09 -12.10
CA TYR A 351 -4.19 -19.76 -11.61
C TYR A 351 -4.37 -18.27 -11.34
N GLY A 352 -3.32 -17.46 -11.42
CA GLY A 352 -3.39 -16.00 -11.24
C GLY A 352 -4.26 -15.32 -12.30
N ASP A 353 -4.27 -15.86 -13.53
CA ASP A 353 -5.12 -15.37 -14.63
C ASP A 353 -6.60 -15.76 -14.44
N ASP A 354 -6.89 -16.70 -13.55
CA ASP A 354 -8.25 -17.11 -13.21
C ASP A 354 -8.77 -16.29 -12.03
N GLU A 355 -9.46 -15.21 -12.35
CA GLU A 355 -10.05 -14.31 -11.37
C GLU A 355 -10.90 -15.05 -10.31
N ALA A 356 -11.68 -16.04 -10.71
CA ALA A 356 -12.53 -16.77 -9.79
C ALA A 356 -11.71 -17.66 -8.83
N ALA A 357 -10.59 -18.23 -9.31
CA ALA A 357 -9.67 -18.98 -8.45
C ALA A 357 -8.95 -18.06 -7.46
N TYR A 358 -8.49 -16.89 -7.93
CA TYR A 358 -7.86 -15.88 -7.08
C TYR A 358 -8.80 -15.43 -5.96
N ILE A 359 -10.05 -15.08 -6.30
CA ILE A 359 -11.04 -14.64 -5.32
C ILE A 359 -11.38 -15.76 -4.33
N LEU A 360 -11.63 -16.98 -4.82
CA LEU A 360 -12.00 -18.12 -3.99
C LEU A 360 -10.93 -18.43 -2.93
N VAL A 361 -9.68 -18.63 -3.36
CA VAL A 361 -8.59 -19.03 -2.47
C VAL A 361 -8.29 -17.92 -1.46
N SER A 362 -8.20 -16.68 -1.93
CA SER A 362 -7.88 -15.53 -1.07
C SER A 362 -8.96 -15.32 -0.01
N ASN A 363 -10.24 -15.41 -0.38
CA ASN A 363 -11.35 -15.27 0.56
C ASN A 363 -11.42 -16.41 1.56
N LEU A 364 -11.34 -17.67 1.09
CA LEU A 364 -11.40 -18.85 1.95
C LEU A 364 -10.30 -18.83 3.00
N LEU A 365 -9.04 -18.60 2.58
CA LEU A 365 -7.91 -18.56 3.50
C LEU A 365 -8.03 -17.39 4.47
N THR A 366 -8.37 -16.19 3.98
CA THR A 366 -8.55 -15.01 4.83
C THR A 366 -9.66 -15.21 5.86
N ARG A 367 -10.80 -15.80 5.48
CA ARG A 367 -11.92 -16.10 6.38
C ARG A 367 -11.53 -17.05 7.50
N ARG A 368 -10.78 -18.11 7.20
CA ARG A 368 -10.28 -19.07 8.20
C ARG A 368 -9.24 -18.46 9.12
N ILE A 369 -8.29 -17.72 8.55
CA ILE A 369 -7.25 -17.02 9.32
C ILE A 369 -7.89 -16.00 10.23
N HIS A 370 -8.86 -15.23 9.74
CA HIS A 370 -9.61 -14.28 10.54
C HIS A 370 -10.27 -14.94 11.75
N ARG A 371 -11.01 -16.05 11.55
CA ARG A 371 -11.66 -16.78 12.64
C ARG A 371 -10.66 -17.16 13.74
N LYS A 372 -9.48 -17.67 13.35
CA LYS A 372 -8.41 -18.03 14.28
C LYS A 372 -7.79 -16.84 15.01
N TYR A 373 -7.60 -15.71 14.34
CA TYR A 373 -7.08 -14.49 14.97
C TYR A 373 -8.07 -13.90 15.98
N VAL A 374 -9.38 -13.94 15.69
CA VAL A 374 -10.42 -13.52 16.63
C VAL A 374 -10.41 -14.42 17.86
N GLU A 375 -10.45 -15.75 17.67
CA GLU A 375 -10.36 -16.73 18.77
C GLU A 375 -9.12 -16.50 19.66
N ALA A 376 -7.95 -16.32 19.04
CA ALA A 376 -6.69 -16.09 19.75
C ALA A 376 -6.70 -14.78 20.56
N LYS A 377 -7.22 -13.70 19.96
CA LYS A 377 -7.31 -12.40 20.61
C LYS A 377 -8.29 -12.41 21.78
N GLU A 378 -9.46 -13.02 21.62
CA GLU A 378 -10.46 -13.14 22.69
C GLU A 378 -9.91 -13.97 23.86
N SER A 379 -9.21 -15.07 23.57
CA SER A 379 -8.53 -15.88 24.58
C SER A 379 -7.44 -15.10 25.33
N ALA A 380 -6.66 -14.27 24.62
CA ALA A 380 -5.63 -13.42 25.21
C ALA A 380 -6.24 -12.33 26.12
N VAL A 381 -7.32 -11.68 25.69
CA VAL A 381 -8.06 -10.71 26.50
C VAL A 381 -8.68 -11.37 27.74
N GLY A 382 -9.14 -12.62 27.62
CA GLY A 382 -9.61 -13.44 28.73
C GLY A 382 -8.52 -13.98 29.67
N GLY A 383 -7.24 -13.68 29.40
CA GLY A 383 -6.09 -14.06 30.25
C GLY A 383 -5.59 -15.50 30.07
N ALA A 384 -6.10 -16.24 29.09
CA ALA A 384 -5.76 -17.66 28.86
C ALA A 384 -4.88 -17.89 27.63
N GLY A 385 -4.59 -16.85 26.83
CA GLY A 385 -3.87 -16.96 25.56
C GLY A 385 -2.77 -15.90 25.39
N LYS A 386 -1.93 -16.11 24.38
CA LYS A 386 -0.93 -15.12 23.94
C LYS A 386 -1.58 -14.16 22.95
N GLU A 387 -1.29 -12.86 23.09
CA GLU A 387 -1.68 -11.85 22.13
C GLU A 387 -1.20 -12.23 20.71
N PRO A 388 -2.11 -12.29 19.71
CA PRO A 388 -1.72 -12.65 18.36
C PRO A 388 -0.80 -11.59 17.77
N ARG A 389 0.24 -12.05 17.09
CA ARG A 389 1.19 -11.17 16.41
C ARG A 389 0.45 -10.34 15.35
N PRO A 390 0.75 -9.03 15.20
CA PRO A 390 0.12 -8.23 14.15
C PRO A 390 0.31 -8.83 12.76
N LEU A 391 -0.76 -8.83 11.97
CA LEU A 391 -0.82 -9.41 10.63
C LEU A 391 -1.26 -8.36 9.62
N VAL A 392 -0.46 -8.18 8.57
CA VAL A 392 -0.83 -7.40 7.39
C VAL A 392 -1.20 -8.36 6.26
N ILE A 393 -2.46 -8.36 5.84
CA ILE A 393 -2.92 -9.15 4.69
C ILE A 393 -2.86 -8.26 3.45
N VAL A 394 -2.10 -8.71 2.45
CA VAL A 394 -1.81 -7.95 1.23
C VAL A 394 -2.60 -8.55 0.08
N ILE A 395 -3.42 -7.73 -0.57
CA ILE A 395 -4.25 -8.12 -1.71
C ILE A 395 -4.00 -7.23 -2.93
N GLU A 396 -3.79 -7.87 -4.08
CA GLU A 396 -3.75 -7.21 -5.38
C GLU A 396 -5.13 -7.15 -6.01
N GLU A 397 -5.36 -6.13 -6.85
CA GLU A 397 -6.65 -5.85 -7.50
C GLU A 397 -7.79 -5.89 -6.47
N ALA A 398 -7.59 -5.18 -5.36
CA ALA A 398 -8.48 -5.14 -4.21
C ALA A 398 -9.95 -4.79 -4.52
N HIS A 399 -10.24 -4.08 -5.62
CA HIS A 399 -11.59 -3.80 -6.10
C HIS A 399 -12.41 -5.08 -6.36
N LYS A 400 -11.76 -6.22 -6.63
CA LYS A 400 -12.42 -7.52 -6.76
C LYS A 400 -13.06 -8.03 -5.46
N PHE A 401 -12.57 -7.58 -4.30
CA PHE A 401 -13.02 -8.02 -2.98
C PHE A 401 -13.79 -6.95 -2.20
N LEU A 402 -13.59 -5.69 -2.58
CA LEU A 402 -14.02 -4.53 -1.84
C LEU A 402 -14.94 -3.63 -2.67
N SER A 403 -15.57 -4.14 -3.72
CA SER A 403 -16.59 -3.40 -4.45
C SER A 403 -17.82 -3.14 -3.58
N PRO A 404 -18.58 -2.05 -3.82
CA PRO A 404 -19.75 -1.71 -3.00
C PRO A 404 -20.80 -2.82 -2.90
N SER A 405 -20.94 -3.65 -3.94
CA SER A 405 -21.90 -4.76 -3.97
C SER A 405 -21.55 -5.90 -3.01
N VAL A 406 -20.27 -6.05 -2.65
CA VAL A 406 -19.81 -7.21 -1.87
C VAL A 406 -19.08 -6.83 -0.58
N ALA A 407 -18.49 -5.64 -0.47
CA ALA A 407 -17.68 -5.21 0.67
C ALA A 407 -18.39 -5.31 2.03
N SER A 408 -19.70 -5.12 2.09
CA SER A 408 -20.45 -5.24 3.35
C SER A 408 -20.50 -6.68 3.89
N GLN A 409 -20.37 -7.67 3.01
CA GLN A 409 -20.50 -9.10 3.29
C GLN A 409 -19.18 -9.86 3.19
N THR A 410 -18.14 -9.32 2.54
CA THR A 410 -16.84 -10.00 2.43
C THR A 410 -16.05 -9.93 3.72
N ILE A 411 -15.22 -10.97 3.94
CA ILE A 411 -14.26 -10.94 5.03
C ILE A 411 -13.33 -9.73 4.89
N PHE A 412 -12.85 -9.42 3.69
CA PHE A 412 -11.97 -8.28 3.44
C PHE A 412 -12.61 -6.95 3.81
N GLY A 413 -13.89 -6.73 3.50
CA GLY A 413 -14.58 -5.51 3.90
C GLY A 413 -14.88 -5.45 5.41
N ILE A 414 -15.09 -6.59 6.07
CA ILE A 414 -15.10 -6.68 7.54
C ILE A 414 -13.72 -6.30 8.11
N ILE A 415 -12.63 -6.84 7.52
CA ILE A 415 -11.26 -6.53 7.97
C ILE A 415 -10.99 -5.03 7.88
N ALA A 416 -11.32 -4.43 6.73
CA ALA A 416 -11.08 -3.03 6.48
C ALA A 416 -11.79 -2.11 7.48
N ARG A 417 -12.97 -2.49 7.98
CA ARG A 417 -13.79 -1.69 8.91
C ARG A 417 -13.47 -1.94 10.38
N GLU A 418 -13.18 -3.19 10.77
CA GLU A 418 -13.25 -3.59 12.18
C GLU A 418 -11.95 -4.17 12.76
N LEU A 419 -11.01 -4.67 11.94
CA LEU A 419 -9.96 -5.57 12.44
C LEU A 419 -8.72 -4.91 13.06
N ARG A 420 -8.67 -3.58 13.11
CA ARG A 420 -7.78 -2.86 14.05
C ARG A 420 -7.87 -3.44 15.47
N LYS A 421 -9.04 -3.95 15.87
CA LYS A 421 -9.29 -4.51 17.21
C LYS A 421 -8.57 -5.84 17.48
N TYR A 422 -8.26 -6.63 16.44
CA TYR A 422 -7.68 -7.96 16.57
C TYR A 422 -6.29 -8.10 15.91
N ASN A 423 -5.59 -6.96 15.76
CA ASN A 423 -4.25 -6.87 15.17
C ASN A 423 -4.14 -7.37 13.72
N VAL A 424 -5.23 -7.34 12.94
CA VAL A 424 -5.20 -7.67 11.51
C VAL A 424 -5.50 -6.42 10.71
N THR A 425 -4.67 -6.10 9.72
CA THR A 425 -4.85 -4.95 8.83
C THR A 425 -4.68 -5.36 7.37
N LEU A 426 -5.20 -4.54 6.45
CA LEU A 426 -5.05 -4.77 5.02
C LEU A 426 -3.99 -3.86 4.42
N MET A 427 -3.25 -4.39 3.46
CA MET A 427 -2.56 -3.60 2.44
C MET A 427 -3.27 -3.83 1.11
N VAL A 428 -4.03 -2.85 0.66
CA VAL A 428 -4.80 -2.93 -0.59
C VAL A 428 -3.98 -2.35 -1.73
N ILE A 429 -3.82 -3.10 -2.82
CA ILE A 429 -3.06 -2.66 -3.99
C ILE A 429 -4.01 -2.62 -5.17
N ASP A 430 -4.20 -1.45 -5.76
CA ASP A 430 -5.17 -1.30 -6.85
C ASP A 430 -4.81 -0.20 -7.86
N GLN A 431 -5.30 -0.36 -9.08
CA GLN A 431 -5.18 0.62 -10.16
C GLN A 431 -6.49 1.40 -10.41
N ARG A 432 -7.61 0.90 -9.91
CA ARG A 432 -8.97 1.45 -10.02
C ARG A 432 -9.58 1.62 -8.62
N PRO A 433 -9.04 2.54 -7.80
CA PRO A 433 -9.59 2.83 -6.49
C PRO A 433 -11.08 3.23 -6.53
N SER A 434 -11.61 3.77 -7.64
CA SER A 434 -13.04 4.02 -7.80
C SER A 434 -13.93 2.78 -7.80
N GLY A 435 -13.35 1.58 -7.99
CA GLY A 435 -14.04 0.30 -7.86
C GLY A 435 -14.14 -0.21 -6.41
N ILE A 436 -13.51 0.47 -5.46
CA ILE A 436 -13.52 0.13 -4.03
C ILE A 436 -14.61 0.95 -3.33
N ASP A 437 -15.31 0.31 -2.39
CA ASP A 437 -16.30 0.95 -1.53
C ASP A 437 -15.72 2.16 -0.79
N SER A 438 -16.48 3.26 -0.77
CA SER A 438 -16.02 4.54 -0.24
C SER A 438 -15.89 4.55 1.29
N GLU A 439 -16.71 3.75 1.99
CA GLU A 439 -16.58 3.54 3.44
C GLU A 439 -15.27 2.80 3.72
N VAL A 440 -14.99 1.73 2.99
CA VAL A 440 -13.73 0.98 3.09
C VAL A 440 -12.53 1.89 2.81
N LEU A 441 -12.56 2.65 1.72
CA LEU A 441 -11.49 3.60 1.40
C LEU A 441 -11.29 4.61 2.53
N SER A 442 -12.37 5.14 3.12
CA SER A 442 -12.28 6.11 4.23
C SER A 442 -11.59 5.54 5.47
N GLN A 443 -11.65 4.22 5.68
CA GLN A 443 -10.98 3.52 6.78
C GLN A 443 -9.50 3.21 6.50
N VAL A 444 -9.06 3.30 5.24
CA VAL A 444 -7.64 3.17 4.90
C VAL A 444 -6.87 4.33 5.54
N GLY A 445 -6.02 3.98 6.51
CA GLY A 445 -5.31 4.92 7.36
C GLY A 445 -4.21 5.69 6.63
N THR A 446 -3.40 5.00 5.83
CA THR A 446 -2.29 5.60 5.07
C THR A 446 -2.41 5.21 3.60
N ARG A 447 -2.32 6.18 2.70
CA ARG A 447 -2.41 5.96 1.25
C ARG A 447 -1.14 6.42 0.56
N PHE A 448 -0.66 5.57 -0.33
CA PHE A 448 0.44 5.81 -1.24
C PHE A 448 -0.16 5.87 -2.64
N SER A 449 -0.20 7.05 -3.23
CA SER A 449 -0.76 7.25 -4.55
C SER A 449 0.34 7.62 -5.53
N CYS A 450 0.67 6.70 -6.41
CA CYS A 450 1.37 7.05 -7.66
C CYS A 450 0.40 7.80 -8.59
N LEU A 451 0.87 8.14 -9.79
CA LEU A 451 0.07 8.86 -10.78
C LEU A 451 -1.21 8.08 -11.15
N LEU A 452 -2.33 8.80 -11.12
CA LEU A 452 -3.66 8.36 -11.56
C LEU A 452 -4.17 9.35 -12.59
N ASP A 453 -4.71 8.87 -13.72
CA ASP A 453 -5.18 9.73 -14.81
C ASP A 453 -6.71 9.95 -14.77
N ASN A 454 -7.44 9.04 -14.14
CA ASN A 454 -8.91 9.06 -14.11
C ASN A 454 -9.40 9.85 -12.90
N GLU A 455 -10.25 10.85 -13.16
CA GLU A 455 -10.85 11.72 -12.14
C GLU A 455 -11.59 10.95 -11.04
N ARG A 456 -12.34 9.91 -11.41
CA ARG A 456 -13.06 9.09 -10.41
C ARG A 456 -12.11 8.36 -9.48
N ASP A 457 -10.95 7.94 -10.00
CA ASP A 457 -9.93 7.23 -9.22
C ASP A 457 -9.19 8.21 -8.29
N ILE A 458 -8.89 9.42 -8.77
CA ILE A 458 -8.31 10.49 -7.94
C ILE A 458 -9.26 10.87 -6.79
N ASP A 459 -10.53 11.09 -7.10
CA ASP A 459 -11.54 11.44 -6.09
C ASP A 459 -11.72 10.32 -5.06
N ALA A 460 -11.69 9.05 -5.49
CA ALA A 460 -11.77 7.90 -4.61
C ALA A 460 -10.59 7.83 -3.63
N VAL A 461 -9.35 7.98 -4.11
CA VAL A 461 -8.14 7.95 -3.26
C VAL A 461 -8.11 9.09 -2.25
N LEU A 462 -8.63 10.26 -2.63
CA LEU A 462 -8.69 11.43 -1.76
C LEU A 462 -9.93 11.44 -0.85
N SER A 463 -10.82 10.44 -0.97
CA SER A 463 -12.01 10.33 -0.14
C SER A 463 -11.67 10.30 1.35
N GLY A 464 -12.49 10.99 2.15
CA GLY A 464 -12.31 11.09 3.60
C GLY A 464 -11.04 11.84 4.05
N THR A 465 -10.32 12.51 3.14
CA THR A 465 -9.05 13.17 3.45
C THR A 465 -9.22 14.70 3.55
N PRO A 466 -8.81 15.34 4.66
CA PRO A 466 -8.77 16.79 4.76
C PRO A 466 -7.86 17.42 3.69
N GLY A 467 -8.29 18.53 3.09
CA GLY A 467 -7.48 19.22 2.08
C GLY A 467 -7.41 18.50 0.71
N SER A 468 -8.36 17.60 0.41
CA SER A 468 -8.44 16.86 -0.85
C SER A 468 -8.25 17.72 -2.10
N ARG A 469 -8.82 18.93 -2.16
CA ARG A 469 -8.65 19.85 -3.30
C ARG A 469 -7.17 20.21 -3.58
N ALA A 470 -6.38 20.45 -2.54
CA ALA A 470 -4.96 20.74 -2.67
C ALA A 470 -4.17 19.48 -3.05
N LEU A 471 -4.49 18.34 -2.45
CA LEU A 471 -3.85 17.06 -2.79
C LEU A 471 -4.14 16.63 -4.24
N ARG A 472 -5.33 16.96 -4.77
CA ARG A 472 -5.70 16.72 -6.17
C ARG A 472 -4.80 17.46 -7.14
N SER A 473 -4.46 18.73 -6.86
CA SER A 473 -3.54 19.49 -7.73
C SER A 473 -2.10 19.00 -7.65
N VAL A 474 -1.71 18.37 -6.53
CA VAL A 474 -0.42 17.72 -6.36
C VAL A 474 -0.36 16.40 -7.14
N LEU A 475 -1.40 15.56 -7.02
CA LEU A 475 -1.49 14.28 -7.75
C LEU A 475 -1.41 14.45 -9.26
N SER A 476 -2.06 15.48 -9.81
CA SER A 476 -2.04 15.73 -11.26
C SER A 476 -0.69 16.24 -11.80
N ARG A 477 0.23 16.63 -10.92
CA ARG A 477 1.58 17.10 -11.27
C ARG A 477 2.66 16.04 -11.04
N LEU A 478 2.30 14.88 -10.50
CA LEU A 478 3.26 13.80 -10.28
C LEU A 478 3.85 13.33 -11.60
N GLU A 479 5.15 13.06 -11.59
CA GLU A 479 5.77 12.35 -12.70
C GLU A 479 5.20 10.93 -12.81
N SER A 480 5.23 10.40 -14.03
CA SER A 480 4.69 9.07 -14.30
C SER A 480 5.45 7.94 -13.62
N LYS A 481 6.68 8.17 -13.16
CA LYS A 481 7.53 7.15 -12.54
C LYS A 481 8.23 7.69 -11.29
N GLN A 482 8.50 6.76 -10.37
CA GLN A 482 9.27 6.99 -9.14
C GLN A 482 8.75 8.10 -8.21
N GLN A 483 7.56 8.65 -8.43
CA GLN A 483 6.94 9.61 -7.52
C GLN A 483 5.63 9.05 -6.97
N ALA A 484 5.43 9.23 -5.66
CA ALA A 484 4.17 8.93 -5.02
C ALA A 484 3.82 10.03 -4.01
N LEU A 485 2.55 10.44 -3.99
CA LEU A 485 1.99 11.21 -2.90
C LEU A 485 1.65 10.25 -1.75
N VAL A 486 2.22 10.51 -0.57
CA VAL A 486 1.98 9.72 0.64
C VAL A 486 1.29 10.60 1.67
N PHE A 487 0.19 10.09 2.23
CA PHE A 487 -0.62 10.83 3.20
C PHE A 487 -1.41 9.88 4.10
N GLY A 488 -1.78 10.34 5.29
CA GLY A 488 -2.57 9.58 6.24
C GLY A 488 -1.86 9.43 7.59
N HIS A 489 -2.11 8.34 8.30
CA HIS A 489 -1.78 8.22 9.72
C HIS A 489 -0.31 7.95 10.03
N ALA A 490 0.43 7.31 9.10
CA ALA A 490 1.84 7.00 9.31
C ALA A 490 2.79 8.19 9.08
N LEU A 491 2.24 9.37 8.74
CA LEU A 491 3.01 10.58 8.45
C LEU A 491 2.34 11.80 9.10
N PRO A 492 3.10 12.77 9.61
CA PRO A 492 2.56 13.98 10.23
C PRO A 492 1.94 14.95 9.21
N LEU A 493 2.40 14.92 7.94
CA LEU A 493 1.88 15.73 6.85
C LEU A 493 1.93 14.98 5.51
N PRO A 494 1.05 15.30 4.54
CA PRO A 494 1.12 14.80 3.18
C PRO A 494 2.41 15.23 2.47
N VAL A 495 3.09 14.31 1.79
CA VAL A 495 4.36 14.58 1.12
C VAL A 495 4.44 13.83 -0.20
N VAL A 496 5.02 14.48 -1.22
CA VAL A 496 5.42 13.79 -2.44
C VAL A 496 6.84 13.27 -2.28
N VAL A 497 6.99 11.97 -2.47
CA VAL A 497 8.25 11.26 -2.29
C VAL A 497 8.71 10.73 -3.63
N ARG A 498 9.96 11.05 -3.99
CA ARG A 498 10.73 10.31 -4.99
C ARG A 498 11.16 8.99 -4.36
N ILE A 499 10.47 7.91 -4.73
CA ILE A 499 10.66 6.57 -4.19
C ILE A 499 12.08 6.10 -4.50
N ARG A 500 12.77 5.56 -3.49
CA ARG A 500 14.13 5.03 -3.70
C ARG A 500 14.09 3.80 -4.61
N GLU A 501 15.17 3.61 -5.35
CA GLU A 501 15.25 2.52 -6.30
C GLU A 501 15.37 1.15 -5.60
N TYR A 502 14.53 0.21 -6.02
CA TYR A 502 14.59 -1.18 -5.58
C TYR A 502 15.65 -1.93 -6.40
N GLY A 503 16.90 -1.84 -5.97
CA GLY A 503 18.04 -2.41 -6.70
C GLY A 503 19.27 -2.60 -5.82
N PRO A 504 20.49 -2.66 -6.40
CA PRO A 504 21.74 -2.94 -5.70
C PRO A 504 21.92 -2.15 -4.39
N LYS A 505 21.79 -0.82 -4.46
CA LYS A 505 21.93 0.07 -3.29
C LYS A 505 20.93 -0.27 -2.19
N PHE A 506 19.71 -0.62 -2.56
CA PHE A 506 18.70 -1.03 -1.59
C PHE A 506 19.03 -2.38 -0.95
N TYR A 507 19.51 -3.34 -1.75
CA TYR A 507 19.89 -4.67 -1.27
C TYR A 507 21.05 -4.62 -0.27
N GLU A 508 21.98 -3.68 -0.44
CA GLU A 508 23.05 -3.42 0.53
C GLU A 508 22.51 -2.86 1.85
N THR A 509 21.49 -2.00 1.80
CA THR A 509 20.90 -1.38 3.00
C THR A 509 19.96 -2.28 3.79
N ILE A 510 19.42 -3.35 3.20
CA ILE A 510 18.53 -4.27 3.92
C ILE A 510 19.30 -5.00 5.02
N GLN A 511 18.75 -4.97 6.23
CA GLN A 511 19.20 -5.76 7.37
C GLN A 511 18.22 -6.93 7.61
N GLY A 512 18.72 -8.16 7.77
CA GLY A 512 17.90 -9.29 8.23
C GLY A 512 17.71 -10.46 7.27
N GLY A 513 18.26 -10.43 6.05
CA GLY A 513 18.64 -11.67 5.36
C GLY A 513 19.94 -12.17 5.99
N GLY A 514 20.00 -13.41 6.48
CA GLY A 514 21.13 -13.97 7.23
C GLY A 514 22.48 -14.08 6.49
N ASP A 515 22.65 -13.31 5.42
CA ASP A 515 23.87 -13.19 4.63
C ASP A 515 24.84 -12.20 5.31
N SER A 516 26.12 -12.57 5.33
CA SER A 516 27.22 -11.66 5.68
C SER A 516 27.30 -10.47 4.69
N GLU A 517 27.90 -9.34 5.09
CA GLU A 517 28.07 -8.20 4.16
C GLU A 517 28.84 -8.56 2.88
N GLU A 518 29.78 -9.51 2.97
CA GLU A 518 30.52 -10.04 1.82
C GLU A 518 29.61 -10.87 0.88
N GLU A 519 28.71 -11.68 1.42
CA GLU A 519 27.71 -12.41 0.62
C GLU A 519 26.69 -11.48 -0.04
N LYS A 520 26.27 -10.39 0.65
CA LYS A 520 25.40 -9.38 0.06
C LYS A 520 26.06 -8.71 -1.15
N LYS A 521 27.33 -8.30 -1.01
CA LYS A 521 28.11 -7.69 -2.11
C LYS A 521 28.32 -8.66 -3.27
N ARG A 522 28.72 -9.91 -2.98
CA ARG A 522 28.92 -10.94 -4.00
C ARG A 522 27.64 -11.26 -4.77
N LYS A 523 26.49 -11.40 -4.08
CA LYS A 523 25.17 -11.61 -4.72
C LYS A 523 24.65 -10.38 -5.48
N VAL A 524 25.21 -9.19 -5.26
CA VAL A 524 24.92 -8.00 -6.07
C VAL A 524 25.78 -8.04 -7.34
N GLU A 525 27.07 -8.35 -7.21
CA GLU A 525 27.98 -8.52 -8.35
C GLU A 525 27.55 -9.65 -9.30
N GLU A 526 27.06 -10.80 -8.80
CA GLU A 526 26.60 -11.90 -9.67
C GLU A 526 25.35 -11.57 -10.50
N LEU A 527 24.55 -10.57 -10.10
CA LEU A 527 23.30 -10.19 -10.79
C LEU A 527 23.47 -8.99 -11.74
N PHE A 528 24.44 -8.13 -11.48
CA PHE A 528 24.65 -6.88 -12.23
C PHE A 528 26.05 -6.77 -12.85
N GLY A 529 26.96 -7.71 -12.57
CA GLY A 529 28.27 -7.83 -13.17
C GLY A 529 28.23 -8.73 -14.40
N GLY A 530 27.83 -8.15 -15.53
CA GLY A 530 27.90 -8.75 -16.87
C GLY A 530 28.20 -7.68 -17.90
#